data_AF-A0A660HT06-F1
#
_entry.id   AF-A0A660HT06-F1
#
_cell.length_a   1.000
_cell.length_b   1.000
_cell.length_c   1.000
_cell.angle_alpha   90.00
_cell.angle_beta   90.00
_cell.angle_gamma   90.00
#
_symmetry.space_group_name_H-M   'P 1'
#
loop_
_entity.id
_entity.type
_entity.pdbx_description
1 polymer ?
#
loop_
_entity_poly.entity_id
_entity_poly.type
_entity_poly.pdbx_seq_one_letter_code
_entity_poly.pdbx_strand_id
1 'polypeptide(L)'
;MIEILKILFSMPFLLYSCYSDLESRMVSNKVWKYMLTAGSIFIFYELFTVGISYLMQLVFSGVIVFTVVYILFQFGAFGGGDAKGLIVLSILFPTYPVFKISGEIYPLLGLPPVGLFTFTVLGNALLLTTIVPLGMFCYNLLHFSPEMVKKPLYMFIGYRTEISSLKNKKHLGLLEKFELDETGSLKRRLARTGLNFDADQKPELEEYLKKGLIGRDIWVTPGLPFMLSITAGFITAVIFGDLIFYTVIHFITG
;
A
#
# COMPACT_ATOMS: atom_id res chain seq x y z
N MET A 1 27.77 -6.86 4.92
CA MET A 1 28.01 -5.56 4.25
C MET A 1 27.18 -5.41 2.99
N ILE A 2 27.13 -6.42 2.11
CA ILE A 2 26.35 -6.39 0.87
C ILE A 2 24.85 -6.12 1.11
N GLU A 3 24.26 -6.73 2.13
CA GLU A 3 22.84 -6.50 2.49
C GLU A 3 22.52 -5.03 2.76
N ILE A 4 23.39 -4.33 3.51
CA ILE A 4 23.21 -2.91 3.82
C ILE A 4 23.28 -2.08 2.54
N LEU A 5 24.20 -2.41 1.62
CA LEU A 5 24.30 -1.71 0.34
C LEU A 5 23.05 -1.92 -0.52
N LYS A 6 22.49 -3.13 -0.57
CA LYS A 6 21.24 -3.43 -1.28
C LYS A 6 20.06 -2.66 -0.69
N ILE A 7 19.99 -2.57 0.64
CA ILE A 7 18.96 -1.80 1.35
C ILE A 7 19.07 -0.31 1.00
N LEU A 8 20.26 0.28 1.18
CA LEU A 8 20.51 1.68 0.86
C LEU A 8 20.28 2.00 -0.62
N PHE A 9 20.60 1.07 -1.51
CA PHE A 9 20.33 1.19 -2.95
C PHE A 9 18.83 1.19 -3.25
N SER A 10 18.06 0.33 -2.59
CA SER A 10 16.62 0.17 -2.87
C SER A 10 15.78 1.32 -2.33
N MET A 11 16.20 1.93 -1.22
CA MET A 11 15.45 2.99 -0.54
C MET A 11 15.10 4.20 -1.43
N PRO A 12 16.03 4.80 -2.19
CA PRO A 12 15.71 5.90 -3.11
C PRO A 12 14.63 5.55 -4.14
N PHE A 13 14.63 4.32 -4.70
CA PHE A 13 13.61 3.89 -5.66
C PHE A 13 12.24 3.75 -5.01
N LEU A 14 12.18 3.20 -3.80
CA LEU A 14 10.93 3.06 -3.04
C LEU A 14 10.37 4.42 -2.62
N LEU A 15 11.22 5.33 -2.13
CA LEU A 15 10.83 6.69 -1.76
C LEU A 15 10.38 7.51 -2.97
N TYR A 16 11.10 7.41 -4.10
CA TYR A 16 10.68 8.05 -5.35
C TYR A 16 9.34 7.48 -5.85
N SER A 17 9.14 6.17 -5.73
CA SER A 17 7.87 5.54 -6.08
C SER A 17 6.73 6.05 -5.20
N CYS A 18 6.95 6.22 -3.90
CA CYS A 18 5.97 6.85 -3.00
C CYS A 18 5.62 8.27 -3.44
N TYR A 19 6.64 9.08 -3.74
CA TYR A 19 6.45 10.45 -4.22
C TYR A 19 5.66 10.49 -5.55
N SER A 20 6.06 9.68 -6.53
CA SER A 20 5.39 9.57 -7.83
C SER A 20 3.95 9.10 -7.70
N ASP A 21 3.67 8.15 -6.80
CA ASP A 21 2.32 7.61 -6.59
C ASP A 21 1.41 8.56 -5.81
N LEU A 22 1.98 9.38 -4.92
CA LEU A 22 1.28 10.47 -4.25
C LEU A 22 0.88 11.60 -5.21
N GLU A 23 1.80 12.03 -6.08
CA GLU A 23 1.56 13.15 -6.99
C GLU A 23 0.75 12.75 -8.23
N SER A 24 1.12 11.63 -8.86
CA SER A 24 0.61 11.25 -10.19
C SER A 24 -0.25 9.99 -10.22
N ARG A 25 -0.48 9.33 -9.07
CA ARG A 25 -1.22 8.05 -8.95
C ARG A 25 -0.68 6.90 -9.79
N MET A 26 0.55 7.04 -10.27
CA MET A 26 1.19 6.09 -11.15
C MET A 26 2.69 6.09 -10.88
N VAL A 27 3.25 4.88 -10.83
CA VAL A 27 4.70 4.67 -10.82
C VAL A 27 5.14 4.24 -12.21
N SER A 28 6.09 4.99 -12.79
CA SER A 28 6.61 4.70 -14.13
C SER A 28 7.34 3.36 -14.18
N ASN A 29 7.08 2.56 -15.21
CA ASN A 29 7.80 1.30 -15.47
C ASN A 29 9.33 1.47 -15.57
N LYS A 30 9.80 2.69 -15.88
CA LYS A 30 11.23 3.00 -15.95
C LYS A 30 11.92 2.84 -14.59
N VAL A 31 11.23 3.15 -13.49
CA VAL A 31 11.77 3.05 -12.12
C VAL A 31 12.21 1.62 -11.83
N TRP A 32 11.32 0.66 -12.06
CA TRP A 32 11.57 -0.76 -11.85
C TRP A 32 12.63 -1.33 -12.79
N LYS A 33 12.64 -0.88 -14.05
CA LYS A 33 13.70 -1.25 -15.01
C LYS A 33 15.07 -0.77 -14.54
N TYR A 34 15.19 0.49 -14.13
CA TYR A 34 16.47 1.02 -13.66
C TYR A 34 16.92 0.37 -12.35
N MET A 35 16.00 0.15 -11.41
CA MET A 35 16.29 -0.56 -10.16
C MET A 35 16.82 -1.97 -10.43
N LEU A 36 16.19 -2.72 -11.34
CA LEU A 36 16.62 -4.08 -11.69
C LEU A 36 17.94 -4.08 -12.48
N THR A 37 18.09 -3.20 -13.48
CA THR A 37 19.31 -3.13 -14.29
C THR A 37 20.52 -2.75 -13.42
N ALA A 38 20.42 -1.68 -12.61
CA ALA A 38 21.52 -1.28 -11.74
C ALA A 38 21.74 -2.27 -10.59
N GLY A 39 20.66 -2.82 -10.02
CA GLY A 39 20.74 -3.82 -8.96
C GLY A 39 21.26 -5.19 -9.40
N SER A 40 21.28 -5.48 -10.71
CA SER A 40 21.86 -6.72 -11.25
C SER A 40 23.31 -6.94 -10.84
N ILE A 41 24.06 -5.87 -10.57
CA ILE A 41 25.44 -5.93 -10.06
C ILE A 41 25.50 -6.73 -8.74
N PHE A 42 24.53 -6.53 -7.84
CA PHE A 42 24.45 -7.28 -6.59
C PHE A 42 24.17 -8.77 -6.85
N ILE A 43 23.25 -9.07 -7.77
CA ILE A 43 22.89 -10.44 -8.15
C ILE A 43 24.10 -11.17 -8.72
N PHE A 44 24.86 -10.54 -9.63
CA PHE A 44 26.08 -11.14 -10.17
C PHE A 44 27.12 -11.36 -9.08
N TYR A 45 27.35 -10.36 -8.23
CA TYR A 45 28.29 -10.48 -7.11
C TYR A 45 27.95 -11.64 -6.17
N GLU A 46 26.69 -11.78 -5.78
CA GLU A 46 26.23 -12.87 -4.92
C GLU A 46 26.30 -14.23 -5.64
N LEU A 47 26.00 -14.27 -6.94
CA LEU A 47 26.18 -15.48 -7.74
C LEU A 47 27.65 -15.92 -7.82
N PHE A 48 28.60 -14.98 -7.94
CA PHE A 48 30.03 -15.29 -7.94
C PHE A 48 30.56 -15.72 -6.58
N THR A 49 30.00 -15.19 -5.49
CA THR A 49 30.50 -15.45 -4.12
C THR A 49 29.85 -16.67 -3.46
N VAL A 50 28.53 -16.83 -3.61
CA VAL A 50 27.74 -17.92 -3.01
C VAL A 50 27.53 -19.08 -3.98
N GLY A 51 27.51 -18.81 -5.29
CA GLY A 51 27.36 -19.84 -6.31
C GLY A 51 25.93 -20.34 -6.49
N ILE A 52 25.80 -21.65 -6.75
CA ILE A 52 24.54 -22.27 -7.20
C ILE A 52 23.42 -22.18 -6.16
N SER A 53 23.75 -22.17 -4.86
CA SER A 53 22.77 -22.06 -3.78
C SER A 53 22.01 -20.74 -3.86
N TYR A 54 22.70 -19.64 -4.18
CA TYR A 54 22.06 -18.34 -4.38
C TYR A 54 21.17 -18.35 -5.62
N LEU A 55 21.61 -19.00 -6.71
CA LEU A 55 20.77 -19.13 -7.91
C LEU A 55 19.46 -19.88 -7.60
N MET A 56 19.52 -20.96 -6.83
CA MET A 56 18.32 -21.70 -6.42
C MET A 56 17.37 -20.82 -5.60
N GLN A 57 17.91 -20.05 -4.64
CA GLN A 57 17.11 -19.10 -3.85
C GLN A 57 16.49 -18.01 -4.71
N LEU A 58 17.26 -17.47 -5.66
CA LEU A 58 16.80 -16.45 -6.61
C LEU A 58 15.65 -16.96 -7.47
N VAL A 59 15.79 -18.13 -8.06
CA VAL A 59 14.75 -18.76 -8.88
C VAL A 59 13.53 -19.09 -8.03
N PHE A 60 13.73 -19.69 -6.87
CA PHE A 60 12.64 -20.05 -5.96
C PHE A 60 11.84 -18.82 -5.50
N SER A 61 12.52 -17.79 -4.98
CA SER A 61 11.90 -16.53 -4.56
C SER A 61 11.21 -15.84 -5.72
N GLY A 62 11.92 -15.68 -6.86
CA GLY A 62 11.40 -15.00 -8.03
C GLY A 62 10.13 -15.65 -8.57
N VAL A 63 10.10 -16.98 -8.72
CA VAL A 63 8.93 -17.72 -9.20
C VAL A 63 7.77 -17.63 -8.22
N ILE A 64 8.01 -17.94 -6.94
CA ILE A 64 6.95 -17.98 -5.93
C ILE A 64 6.34 -16.60 -5.71
N VAL A 65 7.17 -15.57 -5.55
CA VAL A 65 6.69 -14.21 -5.34
C VAL A 65 5.97 -13.72 -6.58
N PHE A 66 6.52 -13.95 -7.78
CA PHE A 66 5.83 -13.58 -9.02
C PHE A 66 4.45 -14.22 -9.12
N THR A 67 4.33 -15.52 -8.86
CA THR A 67 3.04 -16.23 -8.91
C THR A 67 2.04 -15.65 -7.92
N VAL A 68 2.42 -15.48 -6.64
CA VAL A 68 1.52 -14.95 -5.60
C VAL A 68 1.13 -13.51 -5.90
N VAL A 69 2.10 -12.64 -6.20
CA VAL A 69 1.86 -11.22 -6.50
C VAL A 69 1.00 -11.07 -7.75
N TYR A 70 1.23 -11.88 -8.79
CA TYR A 70 0.42 -11.85 -10.01
C TYR A 70 -1.02 -12.29 -9.74
N ILE A 71 -1.24 -13.35 -8.95
CA ILE A 71 -2.57 -13.78 -8.56
C ILE A 71 -3.30 -12.68 -7.78
N LEU A 72 -2.64 -12.06 -6.79
CA LEU A 72 -3.22 -10.96 -6.02
C LEU A 72 -3.53 -9.74 -6.90
N PHE A 73 -2.67 -9.45 -7.89
CA PHE A 73 -2.92 -8.40 -8.87
C PHE A 73 -4.16 -8.69 -9.73
N GLN A 74 -4.37 -9.93 -10.17
CA GLN A 74 -5.58 -10.31 -10.92
C GLN A 74 -6.85 -10.16 -10.09
N PHE A 75 -6.77 -10.40 -8.78
CA PHE A 75 -7.88 -10.13 -7.85
C PHE A 75 -8.07 -8.64 -7.51
N GLY A 76 -7.22 -7.75 -8.04
CA GLY A 76 -7.31 -6.32 -7.81
C GLY A 76 -6.88 -5.87 -6.41
N ALA A 77 -6.03 -6.65 -5.73
CA ALA A 77 -5.56 -6.32 -4.38
C ALA A 77 -4.71 -5.04 -4.33
N PHE A 78 -3.95 -4.76 -5.39
CA PHE A 78 -3.09 -3.58 -5.52
C PHE A 78 -2.78 -3.27 -7.00
N GLY A 79 -2.17 -2.12 -7.26
CA GLY A 79 -1.90 -1.64 -8.61
C GLY A 79 -0.75 -2.37 -9.32
N GLY A 80 -0.66 -2.19 -10.64
CA GLY A 80 0.42 -2.78 -11.43
C GLY A 80 1.82 -2.20 -11.11
N GLY A 81 1.88 -0.97 -10.59
CA GLY A 81 3.13 -0.38 -10.08
C GLY A 81 3.64 -1.10 -8.84
N ASP A 82 2.75 -1.30 -7.86
CA ASP A 82 3.01 -2.04 -6.62
C ASP A 82 3.49 -3.47 -6.90
N ALA A 83 2.76 -4.18 -7.79
CA ALA A 83 3.09 -5.54 -8.19
C ALA A 83 4.51 -5.66 -8.75
N LYS A 84 4.90 -4.75 -9.65
CA LYS A 84 6.24 -4.73 -10.24
C LYS A 84 7.30 -4.40 -9.18
N GLY A 85 7.00 -3.50 -8.25
CA GLY A 85 7.89 -3.20 -7.14
C GLY A 85 8.20 -4.42 -6.29
N LEU A 86 7.16 -5.17 -5.88
CA LEU A 86 7.33 -6.40 -5.11
C LEU A 86 8.12 -7.47 -5.87
N ILE A 87 7.86 -7.65 -7.17
CA ILE A 87 8.60 -8.60 -8.00
C ILE A 87 10.08 -8.21 -8.13
N VAL A 88 10.39 -6.92 -8.33
CA VAL A 88 11.79 -6.47 -8.38
C VAL A 88 12.46 -6.65 -7.02
N LEU A 89 11.74 -6.40 -5.92
CA LEU A 89 12.25 -6.64 -4.57
C LEU A 89 12.56 -8.12 -4.33
N SER A 90 11.74 -9.08 -4.80
CA SER A 90 12.05 -10.51 -4.61
C SER A 90 13.25 -11.00 -5.40
N ILE A 91 13.58 -10.32 -6.50
CA ILE A 91 14.77 -10.60 -7.29
C ILE A 91 16.01 -10.01 -6.62
N LEU A 92 15.92 -8.79 -6.07
CA LEU A 92 17.06 -8.18 -5.36
C LEU A 92 17.27 -8.81 -3.97
N PHE A 93 16.22 -9.25 -3.30
CA PHE A 93 16.26 -9.87 -1.97
C PHE A 93 15.59 -11.24 -2.02
N PRO A 94 16.28 -12.25 -2.59
CA PRO A 94 15.71 -13.60 -2.67
C PRO A 94 15.57 -14.26 -1.29
N THR A 95 16.37 -13.82 -0.33
CA THR A 95 16.34 -14.24 1.08
C THR A 95 16.37 -13.03 2.00
N TYR A 96 16.14 -13.27 3.28
CA TYR A 96 16.13 -12.23 4.29
C TYR A 96 17.51 -11.55 4.44
N PRO A 97 17.60 -10.20 4.34
CA PRO A 97 18.85 -9.49 4.51
C PRO A 97 19.24 -9.47 6.00
N VAL A 98 20.18 -10.33 6.40
CA VAL A 98 20.71 -10.36 7.77
C VAL A 98 22.01 -9.56 7.84
N PHE A 99 22.06 -8.59 8.74
CA PHE A 99 23.25 -7.76 8.93
C PHE A 99 23.42 -7.34 10.40
N LYS A 100 24.65 -6.96 10.74
CA LYS A 100 25.03 -6.54 12.10
C LYS A 100 25.38 -5.06 12.10
N ILE A 101 24.74 -4.28 12.97
CA ILE A 101 25.05 -2.85 13.19
C ILE A 101 25.16 -2.61 14.70
N SER A 102 26.23 -1.95 15.12
CA SER A 102 26.43 -1.55 16.53
C SER A 102 26.34 -2.69 17.57
N GLY A 103 26.68 -3.92 17.17
CA GLY A 103 26.62 -5.09 18.05
C GLY A 103 25.34 -5.94 17.92
N GLU A 104 24.26 -5.36 17.38
CA GLU A 104 22.96 -6.01 17.23
C GLU A 104 22.80 -6.67 15.85
N ILE A 105 22.08 -7.79 15.81
CA ILE A 105 21.74 -8.50 14.57
C ILE A 105 20.34 -8.08 14.15
N TYR A 106 20.21 -7.64 12.90
CA TYR A 106 18.94 -7.26 12.29
C TYR A 106 18.48 -8.35 11.31
N PRO A 107 17.17 -8.65 11.23
CA PRO A 107 16.06 -8.02 11.97
C PRO A 107 16.00 -8.36 13.47
N LEU A 108 15.54 -7.40 14.30
CA LEU A 108 15.56 -7.49 15.77
C LEU A 108 14.67 -8.60 16.36
N LEU A 109 13.52 -8.90 15.75
CA LEU A 109 12.58 -9.91 16.23
C LEU A 109 12.85 -11.31 15.65
N GLY A 110 13.98 -11.47 14.95
CA GLY A 110 14.37 -12.72 14.32
C GLY A 110 13.77 -12.94 12.93
N LEU A 111 13.97 -14.15 12.43
CA LEU A 111 13.64 -14.54 11.05
C LEU A 111 12.37 -15.38 10.99
N PRO A 112 11.47 -15.11 10.03
CA PRO A 112 10.29 -15.94 9.81
C PRO A 112 10.67 -17.29 9.19
N PRO A 113 9.89 -18.37 9.42
CA PRO A 113 10.20 -19.71 8.91
C PRO A 113 10.28 -19.80 7.38
N VAL A 114 9.50 -18.98 6.67
CA VAL A 114 9.45 -18.97 5.20
C VAL A 114 10.72 -18.35 4.60
N GLY A 115 11.38 -17.43 5.29
CA GLY A 115 12.64 -16.81 4.86
C GLY A 115 12.57 -15.91 3.62
N LEU A 116 11.39 -15.75 3.00
CA LEU A 116 11.19 -14.89 1.82
C LEU A 116 10.92 -13.44 2.24
N PHE A 117 11.94 -12.59 2.08
CA PHE A 117 11.89 -11.20 2.52
C PHE A 117 10.67 -10.44 1.96
N THR A 118 10.39 -10.55 0.67
CA THR A 118 9.28 -9.83 0.04
C THR A 118 7.91 -10.20 0.60
N PHE A 119 7.72 -11.42 1.09
CA PHE A 119 6.47 -11.79 1.76
C PHE A 119 6.32 -11.11 3.11
N THR A 120 7.40 -10.97 3.86
CA THR A 120 7.37 -10.16 5.08
C THR A 120 7.15 -8.68 4.78
N VAL A 121 7.75 -8.13 3.72
CA VAL A 121 7.46 -6.77 3.24
C VAL A 121 5.97 -6.60 2.94
N LEU A 122 5.37 -7.53 2.19
CA LEU A 122 3.96 -7.51 1.85
C LEU A 122 3.07 -7.67 3.10
N GLY A 123 3.39 -8.60 3.99
CA GLY A 123 2.66 -8.82 5.24
C GLY A 123 2.67 -7.59 6.13
N ASN A 124 3.85 -7.03 6.40
CA ASN A 124 3.99 -5.79 7.17
C ASN A 124 3.27 -4.63 6.47
N ALA A 125 3.33 -4.51 5.15
CA ALA A 125 2.59 -3.50 4.41
C ALA A 125 1.08 -3.60 4.64
N LEU A 126 0.50 -4.79 4.52
CA LEU A 126 -0.92 -5.03 4.76
C LEU A 126 -1.33 -4.72 6.21
N LEU A 127 -0.49 -5.09 7.18
CA LEU A 127 -0.70 -4.76 8.59
C LEU A 127 -0.71 -3.24 8.79
N LEU A 128 0.26 -2.53 8.21
CA LEU A 128 0.35 -1.07 8.30
C LEU A 128 -0.80 -0.36 7.57
N THR A 129 -1.29 -0.90 6.46
CA THR A 129 -2.48 -0.37 5.78
C THR A 129 -3.72 -0.43 6.68
N THR A 130 -3.80 -1.39 7.61
CA THR A 130 -4.90 -1.49 8.59
C THR A 130 -4.91 -0.32 9.58
N ILE A 131 -3.80 0.40 9.76
CA ILE A 131 -3.75 1.62 10.58
C ILE A 131 -4.57 2.75 9.93
N VAL A 132 -4.67 2.79 8.60
CA VAL A 132 -5.42 3.83 7.87
C VAL A 132 -6.89 3.88 8.28
N PRO A 133 -7.69 2.80 8.19
CA PRO A 133 -9.08 2.84 8.60
C PRO A 133 -9.27 3.12 10.09
N LEU A 134 -8.33 2.69 10.95
CA LEU A 134 -8.35 3.02 12.38
C LEU A 134 -8.11 4.52 12.61
N GLY A 135 -7.13 5.11 11.92
CA GLY A 135 -6.88 6.55 11.96
C GLY A 135 -8.05 7.36 11.44
N MET A 136 -8.70 6.90 10.35
CA MET A 136 -9.93 7.50 9.83
C MET A 136 -11.06 7.46 10.86
N PHE A 137 -11.23 6.33 11.55
CA PHE A 137 -12.24 6.21 12.59
C PHE A 137 -11.99 7.19 13.74
N CYS A 138 -10.76 7.28 14.25
CA CYS A 138 -10.38 8.26 15.26
C CYS A 138 -10.61 9.71 14.78
N TYR A 139 -10.24 10.03 13.54
CA TYR A 139 -10.46 11.35 12.96
C TYR A 139 -11.95 11.73 12.92
N ASN A 140 -12.82 10.78 12.54
CA ASN A 140 -14.27 10.98 12.51
C ASN A 140 -14.90 11.07 13.90
N LEU A 141 -14.34 10.41 14.91
CA LEU A 141 -14.77 10.58 16.31
C LEU A 141 -14.47 11.99 16.82
N LEU A 142 -13.34 12.58 16.42
CA LEU A 142 -12.98 13.96 16.78
C LEU A 142 -13.83 15.00 16.03
N HIS A 143 -14.21 14.70 14.78
CA HIS A 143 -15.05 15.57 13.93
C HIS A 143 -16.47 15.02 13.77
N PHE A 144 -17.03 14.55 14.88
CA PHE A 144 -18.29 13.81 14.86
C PHE A 144 -19.47 14.69 14.43
N SER A 145 -20.31 14.14 13.54
CA SER A 145 -21.62 14.68 13.19
C SER A 145 -22.71 13.66 13.51
N PRO A 146 -23.88 14.05 14.07
CA PRO A 146 -24.98 13.14 14.39
C PRO A 146 -25.43 12.28 13.20
N GLU A 147 -25.24 12.77 11.97
CA GLU A 147 -25.56 12.01 10.76
C GLU A 147 -24.64 10.82 10.51
N MET A 148 -23.44 10.78 11.11
CA MET A 148 -22.48 9.68 10.98
C MET A 148 -22.98 8.39 11.65
N VAL A 149 -23.81 8.51 12.70
CA VAL A 149 -24.41 7.36 13.39
C VAL A 149 -25.29 6.52 12.47
N LYS A 150 -25.85 7.13 11.41
CA LYS A 150 -26.67 6.42 10.41
C LYS A 150 -25.84 5.41 9.60
N LYS A 151 -24.52 5.61 9.49
CA LYS A 151 -23.60 4.75 8.72
C LYS A 151 -22.24 4.62 9.43
N PRO A 152 -22.17 3.91 10.57
CA PRO A 152 -20.96 3.85 11.38
C PRO A 152 -19.77 3.21 10.64
N LEU A 153 -20.02 2.25 9.75
CA LEU A 153 -18.96 1.62 8.94
C LEU A 153 -18.25 2.61 8.01
N TYR A 154 -18.91 3.69 7.60
CA TYR A 154 -18.30 4.68 6.72
C TYR A 154 -17.21 5.47 7.43
N MET A 155 -17.26 5.56 8.76
CA MET A 155 -16.26 6.24 9.58
C MET A 155 -14.88 5.56 9.52
N PHE A 156 -14.82 4.28 9.16
CA PHE A 156 -13.56 3.58 8.95
C PHE A 156 -12.99 3.79 7.54
N ILE A 157 -13.82 4.12 6.56
CA ILE A 157 -13.41 4.14 5.14
C ILE A 157 -13.14 5.57 4.68
N GLY A 158 -13.94 6.53 5.13
CA GLY A 158 -13.88 7.91 4.67
C GLY A 158 -14.25 8.89 5.75
N TYR A 159 -14.32 10.17 5.40
CA TYR A 159 -14.77 11.25 6.26
C TYR A 159 -15.76 12.14 5.53
N ARG A 160 -16.46 13.01 6.27
CA ARG A 160 -17.37 13.98 5.67
C ARG A 160 -16.67 15.30 5.38
N THR A 161 -16.88 15.82 4.18
CA THR A 161 -16.37 17.14 3.77
C THR A 161 -17.43 17.88 2.99
N GLU A 162 -17.38 19.21 3.08
CA GLU A 162 -18.30 20.09 2.35
C GLU A 162 -17.99 20.07 0.85
N ILE A 163 -19.03 20.08 0.00
CA ILE A 163 -18.89 20.07 -1.46
C ILE A 163 -18.06 21.25 -1.98
N SER A 164 -18.23 22.44 -1.38
CA SER A 164 -17.49 23.66 -1.73
C SER A 164 -15.97 23.51 -1.52
N SER A 165 -15.57 22.71 -0.53
CA SER A 165 -14.16 22.48 -0.19
C SER A 165 -13.46 21.47 -1.10
N LEU A 166 -14.20 20.71 -1.91
CA LEU A 166 -13.64 19.67 -2.79
C LEU A 166 -12.69 20.26 -3.84
N LYS A 167 -12.97 21.46 -4.35
CA LYS A 167 -12.12 22.14 -5.35
C LYS A 167 -10.70 22.41 -4.85
N ASN A 168 -10.52 22.50 -3.54
CA ASN A 168 -9.23 22.81 -2.92
C ASN A 168 -8.48 21.55 -2.44
N LYS A 169 -9.12 20.38 -2.50
CA LYS A 169 -8.55 19.12 -1.99
C LYS A 169 -8.40 18.13 -3.15
N LYS A 170 -7.15 17.83 -3.51
CA LYS A 170 -6.83 16.81 -4.52
C LYS A 170 -7.02 15.40 -3.95
N HIS A 171 -7.16 14.44 -4.86
CA HIS A 171 -6.97 13.01 -4.57
C HIS A 171 -8.01 12.37 -3.64
N LEU A 172 -9.22 12.92 -3.62
CA LEU A 172 -10.36 12.40 -2.87
C LEU A 172 -11.27 11.58 -3.77
N GLY A 173 -11.61 10.37 -3.32
CA GLY A 173 -12.61 9.53 -3.96
C GLY A 173 -13.97 9.73 -3.31
N LEU A 174 -15.03 9.74 -4.11
CA LEU A 174 -16.40 9.75 -3.59
C LEU A 174 -16.77 8.37 -3.04
N LEU A 175 -17.14 8.29 -1.77
CA LEU A 175 -17.52 7.02 -1.14
C LEU A 175 -18.92 6.56 -1.59
N GLU A 176 -19.78 7.49 -2.01
CA GLU A 176 -21.12 7.22 -2.50
C GLU A 176 -21.22 7.52 -4.01
N LYS A 177 -21.77 6.57 -4.77
CA LYS A 177 -22.30 6.81 -6.11
C LYS A 177 -23.74 7.30 -5.99
N PHE A 178 -24.05 8.34 -6.74
CA PHE A 178 -25.38 8.92 -6.83
C PHE A 178 -25.96 8.53 -8.19
N GLU A 179 -26.99 7.68 -8.19
CA GLU A 179 -27.73 7.29 -9.39
C GLU A 179 -29.13 7.90 -9.29
N LEU A 180 -29.56 8.58 -10.36
CA LEU A 180 -30.94 9.05 -10.49
C LEU A 180 -31.82 7.88 -10.93
N ASP A 181 -32.82 7.53 -10.12
CA ASP A 181 -33.89 6.64 -10.54
C ASP A 181 -34.75 7.35 -11.61
N GLU A 182 -35.45 6.58 -12.46
CA GLU A 182 -36.39 7.10 -13.47
C GLU A 182 -37.52 7.97 -12.87
N THR A 183 -37.70 7.92 -11.55
CA THR A 183 -38.66 8.71 -10.76
C THR A 183 -38.11 10.05 -10.26
N GLY A 184 -36.85 10.39 -10.55
CA GLY A 184 -36.19 11.60 -10.08
C GLY A 184 -35.68 11.54 -8.63
N SER A 185 -35.76 10.38 -7.97
CA SER A 185 -35.21 10.16 -6.63
C SER A 185 -33.75 9.68 -6.68
N LEU A 186 -32.90 10.17 -5.78
CA LEU A 186 -31.46 9.90 -5.80
C LEU A 186 -31.13 8.68 -4.93
N LYS A 187 -30.72 7.56 -5.56
CA LYS A 187 -30.23 6.38 -4.84
C LYS A 187 -28.74 6.51 -4.54
N ARG A 188 -28.40 6.31 -3.26
CA ARG A 188 -27.01 6.31 -2.76
C ARG A 188 -26.52 4.87 -2.66
N ARG A 189 -25.51 4.50 -3.45
CA ARG A 189 -24.84 3.21 -3.34
C ARG A 189 -23.37 3.40 -2.96
N LEU A 190 -22.84 2.49 -2.14
CA LEU A 190 -21.41 2.50 -1.83
C LEU A 190 -20.62 2.28 -3.14
N ALA A 191 -19.66 3.16 -3.41
CA ALA A 191 -18.75 3.01 -4.55
C ALA A 191 -17.78 1.85 -4.29
N ARG A 192 -18.20 0.60 -4.57
CA ARG A 192 -17.37 -0.61 -4.38
C ARG A 192 -16.23 -0.74 -5.38
N THR A 193 -16.29 -0.04 -6.52
CA THR A 193 -15.37 -0.23 -7.64
C THR A 193 -15.11 1.09 -8.35
N GLY A 194 -13.82 1.42 -8.53
CA GLY A 194 -13.36 2.61 -9.24
C GLY A 194 -13.75 3.87 -8.49
N LEU A 195 -13.09 4.13 -7.36
CA LEU A 195 -13.04 5.47 -6.81
C LEU A 195 -12.29 6.33 -7.84
N ASN A 196 -13.03 6.92 -8.77
CA ASN A 196 -12.45 7.98 -9.59
C ASN A 196 -12.07 9.08 -8.60
N PHE A 197 -10.77 9.27 -8.39
CA PHE A 197 -10.20 10.27 -7.47
C PHE A 197 -10.30 11.69 -8.06
N ASP A 198 -11.44 11.95 -8.70
CA ASP A 198 -11.81 13.15 -9.44
C ASP A 198 -13.12 13.72 -8.85
N ALA A 199 -13.30 13.62 -7.52
CA ALA A 199 -14.45 14.20 -6.83
C ALA A 199 -14.57 15.71 -7.07
N ASP A 200 -13.45 16.37 -7.35
CA ASP A 200 -13.29 17.76 -7.75
C ASP A 200 -13.77 18.06 -9.19
N GLN A 201 -13.89 17.04 -10.06
CA GLN A 201 -14.26 17.19 -11.47
C GLN A 201 -15.70 16.77 -11.78
N LYS A 202 -16.56 16.60 -10.77
CA LYS A 202 -17.98 16.27 -10.95
C LYS A 202 -18.88 17.48 -10.74
N PRO A 203 -19.11 18.32 -11.77
CA PRO A 203 -20.00 19.48 -11.67
C PRO A 203 -21.45 19.10 -11.32
N GLU A 204 -21.84 17.86 -11.61
CA GLU A 204 -23.13 17.27 -11.24
C GLU A 204 -23.42 17.32 -9.73
N LEU A 205 -22.38 17.28 -8.88
CA LEU A 205 -22.54 17.40 -7.42
C LEU A 205 -23.06 18.76 -7.01
N GLU A 206 -22.59 19.84 -7.65
CA GLU A 206 -23.11 21.19 -7.39
C GLU A 206 -24.55 21.32 -7.89
N GLU A 207 -24.90 20.66 -8.99
CA GLU A 207 -26.26 20.64 -9.51
C GLU A 207 -27.22 19.89 -8.57
N TYR A 208 -26.80 18.74 -8.03
CA TYR A 208 -27.58 17.99 -7.04
C TYR A 208 -27.74 18.74 -5.73
N LEU A 209 -26.73 19.50 -5.31
CA LEU A 209 -26.82 20.39 -4.16
C LEU A 209 -27.84 21.51 -4.41
N LYS A 210 -27.79 22.17 -5.59
CA LYS A 210 -28.75 23.22 -5.97
C LYS A 210 -30.19 22.70 -6.06
N LYS A 211 -30.38 21.46 -6.51
CA LYS A 211 -31.69 20.79 -6.56
C LYS A 211 -32.15 20.25 -5.20
N GLY A 212 -31.35 20.39 -4.14
CA GLY A 212 -31.66 19.89 -2.79
C GLY A 212 -31.67 18.37 -2.65
N LEU A 213 -31.10 17.65 -3.62
CA LEU A 213 -31.08 16.19 -3.65
C LEU A 213 -30.02 15.59 -2.72
N ILE A 214 -28.99 16.37 -2.38
CA ILE A 214 -27.91 16.01 -1.46
C ILE A 214 -27.71 17.09 -0.38
N GLY A 215 -27.19 16.67 0.77
CA GLY A 215 -26.78 17.59 1.83
C GLY A 215 -25.49 18.34 1.47
N ARG A 216 -25.14 19.35 2.28
CA ARG A 216 -23.91 20.14 2.10
C ARG A 216 -22.64 19.30 2.23
N ASP A 217 -22.68 18.28 3.09
CA ASP A 217 -21.57 17.39 3.37
C ASP A 217 -21.75 16.02 2.72
N ILE A 218 -20.70 15.54 2.07
CA ILE A 218 -20.66 14.23 1.42
C ILE A 218 -19.53 13.37 2.00
N TRP A 219 -19.66 12.05 1.85
CA TRP A 219 -18.61 11.12 2.24
C TRP A 219 -17.54 11.02 1.16
N VAL A 220 -16.31 11.29 1.56
CA VAL A 220 -15.11 11.15 0.74
C VAL A 220 -14.13 10.20 1.39
N THR A 221 -13.33 9.51 0.60
CA THR A 221 -12.24 8.65 1.07
C THR A 221 -10.92 9.18 0.52
N PRO A 222 -9.87 9.32 1.37
CA PRO A 222 -8.54 9.58 0.85
C PRO A 222 -8.05 8.35 0.09
N GLY A 223 -7.49 8.53 -1.11
CA GLY A 223 -6.77 7.44 -1.76
C GLY A 223 -5.35 7.40 -1.22
N LEU A 224 -5.06 6.61 -0.19
CA LEU A 224 -3.67 6.44 0.21
C LEU A 224 -3.00 5.46 -0.77
N PRO A 225 -1.90 5.85 -1.44
CA PRO A 225 -1.20 4.95 -2.33
C PRO A 225 -0.57 3.77 -1.57
N PHE A 226 -0.80 2.54 -2.04
CA PHE A 226 -0.33 1.32 -1.38
C PHE A 226 1.21 1.23 -1.36
N MET A 227 1.89 1.90 -2.29
CA MET A 227 3.35 2.01 -2.32
C MET A 227 3.94 2.59 -1.01
N LEU A 228 3.20 3.46 -0.30
CA LEU A 228 3.62 3.94 1.02
C LEU A 228 3.65 2.81 2.04
N SER A 229 2.61 1.98 2.06
CA SER A 229 2.55 0.81 2.94
C SER A 229 3.63 -0.20 2.58
N ILE A 230 3.92 -0.44 1.29
CA ILE A 230 5.04 -1.30 0.85
C ILE A 230 6.37 -0.77 1.35
N THR A 231 6.62 0.55 1.23
CA THR A 231 7.89 1.15 1.66
C THR A 231 8.05 1.10 3.18
N ALA A 232 6.99 1.38 3.93
CA ALA A 232 7.00 1.23 5.38
C ALA A 232 7.12 -0.25 5.79
N GLY A 233 6.50 -1.16 5.04
CA GLY A 233 6.65 -2.61 5.16
C GLY A 233 8.08 -3.07 4.93
N PHE A 234 8.79 -2.48 3.96
CA PHE A 234 10.20 -2.74 3.69
C PHE A 234 11.09 -2.29 4.85
N ILE A 235 10.88 -1.07 5.34
CA ILE A 235 11.65 -0.54 6.48
C ILE A 235 11.42 -1.39 7.74
N THR A 236 10.17 -1.71 8.04
CA THR A 236 9.83 -2.54 9.20
C THR A 236 10.34 -3.97 9.07
N ALA A 237 10.29 -4.55 7.87
CA ALA A 237 10.86 -5.88 7.60
C ALA A 237 12.38 -5.91 7.82
N VAL A 238 13.09 -4.86 7.41
CA VAL A 238 14.54 -4.73 7.62
C VAL A 238 14.89 -4.57 9.10
N ILE A 239 14.15 -3.72 9.83
CA ILE A 239 14.49 -3.37 11.21
C ILE A 239 13.98 -4.43 12.19
N PHE A 240 12.69 -4.77 12.11
CA PHE A 240 12.01 -5.58 13.10
C PHE A 240 11.84 -7.03 12.65
N GLY A 241 11.70 -7.28 11.35
CA GLY A 241 11.40 -8.62 10.86
C GLY A 241 9.93 -8.77 10.51
N ASP A 242 9.40 -9.97 10.71
CA ASP A 242 8.00 -10.29 10.44
C ASP A 242 7.11 -9.96 11.64
N LEU A 243 6.43 -8.82 11.57
CA LEU A 243 5.58 -8.31 12.64
C LEU A 243 4.36 -9.20 12.86
N ILE A 244 3.80 -9.77 11.78
CA ILE A 244 2.63 -10.64 11.85
C ILE A 244 3.03 -11.92 12.57
N PHE A 245 4.10 -12.57 12.12
CA PHE A 245 4.60 -13.80 12.72
C PHE A 245 4.92 -13.59 14.20
N TYR A 246 5.65 -12.52 14.53
CA TYR A 246 5.99 -12.22 15.92
C TYR A 246 4.74 -12.03 16.80
N THR A 247 3.76 -11.26 16.34
CA THR A 247 2.52 -11.00 17.09
C THR A 247 1.72 -12.29 17.30
N VAL A 248 1.61 -13.13 16.26
CA VAL A 248 0.89 -14.41 16.32
C VAL A 248 1.59 -15.38 17.28
N ILE A 249 2.91 -15.53 17.16
CA ILE A 249 3.68 -16.40 18.06
C ILE A 249 3.55 -15.93 19.49
N HIS A 250 3.76 -14.64 19.77
CA HIS A 250 3.66 -14.11 21.13
C HIS A 250 2.27 -14.36 21.73
N PHE A 251 1.21 -14.17 20.95
CA PHE A 251 -0.15 -14.46 21.39
C PHE A 251 -0.38 -15.95 21.69
N ILE A 252 0.24 -16.86 20.93
CA ILE A 252 0.14 -18.32 21.13
C ILE A 252 0.99 -18.77 22.32
N THR A 253 2.18 -18.21 22.51
CA THR A 253 3.15 -18.67 23.51
C THR A 253 2.97 -18.08 24.89
N GLY A 254 2.29 -16.93 25.02
CA GLY A 254 2.01 -16.27 26.31
C GLY A 254 3.26 -15.81 27.04
#